data_AF-A0AAD7I5X9-F1
#
_entry.id   AF-A0AAD7I5X9-F1
#
_cell.length_a   1.000
_cell.length_b   1.000
_cell.length_c   1.000
_cell.angle_alpha   90.00
_cell.angle_beta   90.00
_cell.angle_gamma   90.00
#
_symmetry.space_group_name_H-M   'P 1'
#
loop_
_entity.id
_entity.type
_entity.pdbx_description
1 polymer ?
#
loop_
_entity_poly.entity_id
_entity_poly.type
_entity_poly.pdbx_seq_one_letter_code
_entity_poly.pdbx_strand_id
1 'polypeptide(L)'
;MPHPIQFSRPFHRANIDLQSLVSSSKKKKPIIETLAEKELIWITEKAQSTAGFNEFELNQNQRLGNSERVRYWQFAAAFSATYYKAQWPHGIKLSGAKTVRKNVIKAALGMETTMLTQALNMAKIVGIYYDRPHQSSEVVERIDSGSDSAGSEALVNFLVQWEKDHPLSTSSL
;
A
#
# COMPACT_ATOMS: atom_id res chain seq x y z
N MET A 1 0.44 61.95 7.02
CA MET A 1 -0.83 61.50 6.44
C MET A 1 -0.75 60.01 6.11
N PRO A 2 -1.50 59.15 6.82
CA PRO A 2 -1.73 57.77 6.42
C PRO A 2 -3.22 57.51 6.12
N HIS A 3 -3.49 56.75 5.07
CA HIS A 3 -4.83 56.36 4.61
C HIS A 3 -5.53 55.36 5.55
N PRO A 4 -6.87 55.39 5.68
CA PRO A 4 -7.64 54.30 6.27
C PRO A 4 -8.03 53.27 5.20
N ILE A 5 -7.68 52.00 5.38
CA ILE A 5 -8.23 50.90 4.59
C ILE A 5 -9.38 50.29 5.39
N GLN A 6 -10.60 50.46 4.85
CA GLN A 6 -11.81 49.86 5.36
C GLN A 6 -11.83 48.34 5.05
N PHE A 7 -12.07 47.53 6.08
CA PHE A 7 -12.49 46.15 5.92
C PHE A 7 -13.96 46.12 5.50
N SER A 8 -14.27 45.49 4.37
CA SER A 8 -15.62 45.02 4.06
C SER A 8 -15.53 43.65 3.40
N ARG A 9 -16.02 42.65 4.14
CA ARG A 9 -16.34 41.31 3.62
C ARG A 9 -17.52 41.44 2.65
N PRO A 10 -17.60 40.54 1.67
CA PRO A 10 -18.71 39.60 1.73
C PRO A 10 -18.26 38.16 1.51
N PHE A 11 -18.76 37.27 2.38
CA PHE A 11 -18.79 35.85 2.11
C PHE A 11 -19.72 35.60 0.92
N HIS A 12 -19.16 35.16 -0.21
CA HIS A 12 -19.94 34.56 -1.28
C HIS A 12 -19.90 33.05 -1.16
N ARG A 13 -21.03 32.54 -0.66
CA ARG A 13 -21.44 31.15 -0.65
C ARG A 13 -21.71 30.75 -2.11
N ALA A 14 -20.74 30.12 -2.77
CA ALA A 14 -20.96 29.52 -4.08
C ALA A 14 -21.86 28.30 -3.91
N ASN A 15 -23.13 28.47 -4.27
CA ASN A 15 -24.09 27.39 -4.46
C ASN A 15 -23.74 26.72 -5.78
N ILE A 16 -22.97 25.64 -5.75
CA ILE A 16 -22.62 24.89 -6.96
C ILE A 16 -23.85 24.05 -7.33
N ASP A 17 -24.54 24.52 -8.35
CA ASP A 17 -25.64 23.86 -9.03
C ASP A 17 -25.14 22.54 -9.66
N LEU A 18 -25.48 21.42 -9.03
CA LEU A 18 -25.06 20.06 -9.39
C LEU A 18 -25.75 19.54 -10.66
N GLN A 19 -26.59 20.32 -11.35
CA GLN A 19 -27.34 19.86 -12.52
C GLN A 19 -26.85 20.40 -13.87
N SER A 20 -25.86 21.29 -13.92
CA SER A 20 -25.38 21.87 -15.20
C SER A 20 -24.19 21.13 -15.87
N LEU A 21 -23.70 20.01 -15.31
CA LEU A 21 -22.59 19.25 -15.90
C LEU A 21 -23.02 18.04 -16.75
N VAL A 22 -24.33 17.85 -16.94
CA VAL A 22 -24.86 16.78 -17.80
C VAL A 22 -25.26 17.36 -19.15
N SER A 23 -24.27 17.76 -19.97
CA SER A 23 -24.32 17.71 -21.44
C SER A 23 -23.14 18.47 -22.05
N SER A 24 -22.08 17.74 -22.41
CA SER A 24 -21.40 17.94 -23.71
C SER A 24 -20.28 16.92 -23.91
N SER A 25 -20.46 16.12 -24.96
CA SER A 25 -19.41 15.63 -25.85
C SER A 25 -18.26 14.78 -25.26
N LYS A 26 -18.35 13.46 -25.50
CA LYS A 26 -17.49 12.76 -26.48
C LYS A 26 -17.92 11.29 -26.55
N LYS A 27 -17.98 10.77 -27.79
CA LYS A 27 -18.31 9.38 -28.17
C LYS A 27 -17.75 8.37 -27.16
N LYS A 28 -18.62 7.80 -26.32
CA LYS A 28 -18.28 6.64 -25.49
C LYS A 28 -18.02 5.47 -26.43
N LYS A 29 -16.76 5.03 -26.50
CA LYS A 29 -16.41 3.71 -27.04
C LYS A 29 -17.28 2.66 -26.34
N PRO A 30 -17.76 1.63 -27.05
CA PRO A 30 -18.54 0.57 -26.45
C PRO A 30 -17.73 -0.10 -25.34
N ILE A 31 -18.47 -0.50 -24.31
CA ILE A 31 -18.08 -1.22 -23.09
C ILE A 31 -17.11 -2.37 -23.43
N ILE A 32 -15.82 -2.06 -23.44
CA ILE A 32 -14.76 -3.04 -23.27
C ILE A 32 -14.21 -2.69 -21.89
N GLU A 33 -14.92 -3.13 -20.85
CA GLU A 33 -14.25 -3.42 -19.58
C GLU A 33 -13.11 -4.37 -19.95
N THR A 34 -11.89 -3.86 -19.98
CA THR A 34 -10.77 -4.70 -20.42
C THR A 34 -10.63 -5.86 -19.44
N LEU A 35 -10.25 -7.04 -19.91
CA LEU A 35 -10.15 -8.25 -19.07
C LEU A 35 -9.22 -8.03 -17.85
N ALA A 36 -8.25 -7.13 -18.01
CA ALA A 36 -7.39 -6.65 -16.95
C ALA A 36 -8.13 -5.84 -15.87
N GLU A 37 -9.18 -5.09 -16.22
CA GLU A 37 -10.03 -4.37 -15.27
C GLU A 37 -10.81 -5.33 -14.39
N LYS A 38 -11.36 -6.43 -14.93
CA LYS A 38 -12.09 -7.42 -14.10
C LYS A 38 -11.18 -8.14 -13.12
N GLU A 39 -9.99 -8.54 -13.58
CA GLU A 39 -8.96 -9.13 -12.72
C GLU A 39 -8.55 -8.15 -11.61
N LEU A 40 -8.35 -6.87 -11.95
CA LEU A 40 -8.00 -5.82 -11.02
C LEU A 40 -9.12 -5.51 -10.02
N ILE A 41 -10.36 -5.32 -10.47
CA ILE A 41 -11.52 -5.06 -9.62
C ILE A 41 -11.64 -6.17 -8.57
N TRP A 42 -11.59 -7.44 -9.00
CA TRP A 42 -11.72 -8.55 -8.08
C TRP A 42 -10.64 -8.56 -7.00
N ILE A 43 -9.36 -8.37 -7.39
CA ILE A 43 -8.28 -8.39 -6.41
C ILE A 43 -8.33 -7.16 -5.49
N THR A 44 -8.81 -6.02 -5.97
CA THR A 44 -9.02 -4.81 -5.17
C THR A 44 -10.13 -5.01 -4.16
N GLU A 45 -11.26 -5.63 -4.55
CA GLU A 45 -12.33 -6.02 -3.62
C GLU A 45 -11.82 -6.96 -2.53
N LYS A 46 -10.94 -7.90 -2.91
CA LYS A 46 -10.27 -8.78 -1.93
C LYS A 46 -9.37 -8.00 -0.99
N ALA A 47 -8.61 -7.04 -1.49
CA ALA A 47 -7.79 -6.17 -0.65
C ALA A 47 -8.66 -5.41 0.35
N GLN A 48 -9.71 -4.72 -0.13
CA GLN A 48 -10.65 -3.96 0.69
C GLN A 48 -11.38 -4.80 1.76
N SER A 49 -11.65 -6.07 1.46
CA SER A 49 -12.27 -7.01 2.40
C SER A 49 -11.29 -7.66 3.37
N THR A 50 -9.97 -7.45 3.22
CA THR A 50 -8.95 -8.06 4.07
C THR A 50 -8.76 -7.21 5.33
N ALA A 51 -8.78 -7.86 6.50
CA ALA A 51 -8.52 -7.19 7.77
C ALA A 51 -7.17 -6.44 7.74
N GLY A 52 -7.17 -5.20 8.22
CA GLY A 52 -5.98 -4.33 8.18
C GLY A 52 -5.87 -3.47 6.91
N PHE A 53 -6.73 -3.65 5.90
CA PHE A 53 -6.67 -2.85 4.68
C PHE A 53 -6.88 -1.35 4.92
N ASN A 54 -7.82 -0.96 5.79
CA ASN A 54 -8.07 0.45 6.08
C ASN A 54 -6.82 1.13 6.71
N GLU A 55 -6.14 0.45 7.63
CA GLU A 55 -4.87 0.95 8.20
C GLU A 55 -3.78 1.02 7.12
N PHE A 56 -3.67 -0.01 6.28
CA PHE A 56 -2.75 -0.03 5.15
C PHE A 56 -2.98 1.12 4.16
N GLU A 57 -4.23 1.41 3.79
CA GLU A 57 -4.61 2.47 2.87
C GLU A 57 -4.31 3.86 3.45
N LEU A 58 -4.67 4.09 4.72
CA LEU A 58 -4.36 5.33 5.43
C LEU A 58 -2.85 5.60 5.46
N ASN A 59 -2.06 4.54 5.57
CA ASN A 59 -0.61 4.62 5.70
C ASN A 59 0.13 4.92 4.39
N GLN A 60 -0.51 4.82 3.22
CA GLN A 60 0.15 5.03 1.92
C GLN A 60 0.67 6.45 1.69
N ASN A 61 -0.01 7.44 2.25
CA ASN A 61 0.27 8.86 2.01
C ASN A 61 0.77 9.59 3.28
N GLN A 62 1.18 8.83 4.30
CA GLN A 62 1.55 9.38 5.60
C GLN A 62 3.03 9.15 5.92
N ARG A 63 3.56 10.02 6.77
CA ARG A 63 4.86 9.79 7.42
C ARG A 63 4.66 8.80 8.56
N LEU A 64 5.00 7.55 8.29
CA LEU A 64 4.85 6.45 9.23
C LEU A 64 6.00 6.39 10.25
N GLY A 65 5.65 6.11 11.50
CA GLY A 65 6.59 5.60 12.50
C GLY A 65 7.05 4.18 12.17
N ASN A 66 8.08 3.69 12.86
CA ASN A 66 8.68 2.38 12.56
C ASN A 66 7.68 1.22 12.71
N SER A 67 6.89 1.22 13.78
CA SER A 67 5.85 0.21 14.02
C SER A 67 4.75 0.20 12.94
N GLU A 68 4.31 1.37 12.49
CA GLU A 68 3.32 1.51 11.42
C GLU A 68 3.86 1.04 10.06
N ARG A 69 5.15 1.30 9.76
CA ARG A 69 5.83 0.77 8.57
C ARG A 69 5.87 -0.75 8.60
N VAL A 70 6.17 -1.32 9.76
CA VAL A 70 6.19 -2.78 9.93
C VAL A 70 4.81 -3.37 9.61
N ARG A 71 3.74 -2.81 10.16
CA ARG A 71 2.36 -3.24 9.85
C ARG A 71 2.02 -3.09 8.37
N TYR A 72 2.43 -1.97 7.76
CA TYR A 72 2.25 -1.73 6.33
C TYR A 72 2.93 -2.80 5.48
N TRP A 73 4.18 -3.16 5.79
CA TRP A 73 4.91 -4.22 5.10
C TRP A 73 4.30 -5.59 5.33
N GLN A 74 3.94 -5.92 6.57
CA GLN A 74 3.31 -7.19 6.94
C GLN A 74 1.99 -7.38 6.19
N PHE A 75 1.14 -6.35 6.11
CA PHE A 75 -0.12 -6.43 5.35
C PHE A 75 0.15 -6.74 3.86
N ALA A 76 1.00 -5.95 3.20
CA ALA A 76 1.30 -6.14 1.79
C ALA A 76 1.91 -7.53 1.52
N ALA A 77 2.76 -8.01 2.41
CA ALA A 77 3.37 -9.34 2.31
C ALA A 77 2.37 -10.46 2.53
N ALA A 78 1.51 -10.37 3.57
CA ALA A 78 0.49 -11.36 3.84
C ALA A 78 -0.55 -11.43 2.72
N PHE A 79 -1.00 -10.28 2.21
CA PHE A 79 -1.91 -10.21 1.07
C PHE A 79 -1.26 -10.81 -0.18
N SER A 80 0.00 -10.45 -0.46
CA SER A 80 0.73 -11.02 -1.59
C SER A 80 0.93 -12.53 -1.43
N ALA A 81 1.25 -13.04 -0.24
CA ALA A 81 1.42 -14.48 0.00
C ALA A 81 0.11 -15.25 -0.22
N THR A 82 -1.02 -14.65 0.18
CA THR A 82 -2.35 -15.26 0.02
C THR A 82 -2.76 -15.35 -1.44
N TYR A 83 -2.55 -14.28 -2.22
CA TYR A 83 -3.11 -14.19 -3.57
C TYR A 83 -2.10 -14.43 -4.68
N TYR A 84 -0.80 -14.27 -4.45
CA TYR A 84 0.18 -14.53 -5.51
C TYR A 84 0.16 -16.01 -5.90
N LYS A 85 0.05 -16.26 -7.21
CA LYS A 85 -0.14 -17.61 -7.77
C LYS A 85 -1.45 -18.30 -7.37
N ALA A 86 -2.37 -17.64 -6.65
CA ALA A 86 -3.71 -18.16 -6.43
C ALA A 86 -4.43 -18.31 -7.77
N GLN A 87 -5.31 -19.32 -7.87
CA GLN A 87 -6.11 -19.51 -9.07
C GLN A 87 -7.20 -18.44 -9.17
N TRP A 88 -7.43 -17.95 -10.38
CA TRP A 88 -8.54 -17.04 -10.64
C TRP A 88 -9.88 -17.77 -10.44
N PRO A 89 -10.89 -17.11 -9.84
CA PRO A 89 -12.24 -17.63 -9.81
C PRO A 89 -12.80 -17.88 -11.22
N HIS A 90 -13.71 -18.83 -11.31
CA HIS A 90 -14.41 -19.12 -12.55
C HIS A 90 -15.15 -17.86 -13.04
N GLY A 91 -14.94 -17.46 -14.30
CA GLY A 91 -15.55 -16.25 -14.88
C GLY A 91 -14.73 -14.95 -14.76
N ILE A 92 -13.67 -14.93 -13.94
CA ILE A 92 -12.74 -13.78 -13.82
C ILE A 92 -11.48 -14.02 -14.65
N LYS A 93 -11.11 -15.30 -14.82
CA LYS A 93 -10.02 -15.77 -15.67
C LYS A 93 -10.28 -15.44 -17.14
N LEU A 94 -9.81 -14.29 -17.59
CA LEU A 94 -10.08 -13.84 -18.97
C LEU A 94 -8.81 -13.51 -19.75
N SER A 95 -7.69 -13.14 -19.10
CA SER A 95 -6.43 -12.78 -19.79
C SER A 95 -5.55 -13.98 -20.22
N GLY A 96 -6.06 -15.21 -20.12
CA GLY A 96 -5.28 -16.43 -20.36
C GLY A 96 -4.29 -16.80 -19.24
N ALA A 97 -4.07 -15.92 -18.26
CA ALA A 97 -3.34 -16.25 -17.05
C ALA A 97 -4.14 -17.26 -16.21
N LYS A 98 -3.49 -18.34 -15.74
CA LYS A 98 -4.13 -19.31 -14.84
C LYS A 98 -4.16 -18.84 -13.39
N THR A 99 -3.26 -17.93 -13.03
CA THR A 99 -3.04 -17.51 -11.65
C THR A 99 -2.80 -16.01 -11.56
N VAL A 100 -3.02 -15.45 -10.37
CA VAL A 100 -2.80 -14.04 -10.07
C VAL A 100 -1.30 -13.73 -10.14
N ARG A 101 -0.97 -12.70 -10.91
CA ARG A 101 0.40 -12.20 -11.08
C ARG A 101 0.69 -11.10 -10.06
N LYS A 102 1.97 -10.98 -9.67
CA LYS A 102 2.45 -9.92 -8.76
C LYS A 102 2.10 -8.51 -9.23
N ASN A 103 2.08 -8.25 -10.54
CA ASN A 103 1.69 -6.95 -11.10
C ASN A 103 0.22 -6.57 -10.81
N VAL A 104 -0.67 -7.55 -10.76
CA VAL A 104 -2.10 -7.32 -10.47
C VAL A 104 -2.27 -7.00 -8.99
N ILE A 105 -1.56 -7.70 -8.11
CA ILE A 105 -1.51 -7.41 -6.67
C ILE A 105 -0.95 -6.01 -6.40
N LYS A 106 0.16 -5.66 -7.05
CA LYS A 106 0.75 -4.32 -6.99
C LYS A 106 -0.28 -3.25 -7.34
N ALA A 107 -0.98 -3.42 -8.47
CA ALA A 107 -1.99 -2.47 -8.92
C ALA A 107 -3.18 -2.40 -7.95
N ALA A 108 -3.63 -3.53 -7.41
CA ALA A 108 -4.71 -3.60 -6.43
C ALA A 108 -4.39 -2.85 -5.14
N LEU A 109 -3.14 -2.97 -4.69
CA LEU A 109 -2.65 -2.30 -3.50
C LEU A 109 -2.24 -0.85 -3.77
N GLY A 110 -2.29 -0.34 -5.00
CA GLY A 110 -1.84 1.01 -5.32
C GLY A 110 -0.33 1.24 -5.10
N MET A 111 0.48 0.17 -5.04
CA MET A 111 1.90 0.26 -4.71
C MET A 111 2.78 0.33 -5.96
N GLU A 112 3.98 0.88 -5.81
CA GLU A 112 5.03 0.72 -6.83
C GLU A 112 5.68 -0.68 -6.75
N THR A 113 6.31 -1.11 -7.85
CA THR A 113 6.96 -2.44 -7.92
C THR A 113 8.09 -2.58 -6.89
N THR A 114 8.86 -1.50 -6.72
CA THR A 114 9.94 -1.36 -5.76
C THR A 114 9.41 -1.44 -4.34
N MET A 115 8.35 -0.69 -4.02
CA MET A 115 7.72 -0.70 -2.70
C MET A 115 7.17 -2.06 -2.32
N LEU A 116 6.49 -2.77 -3.24
CA LEU A 116 5.98 -4.12 -2.95
C LEU A 116 7.12 -5.11 -2.70
N THR A 117 8.20 -5.01 -3.48
CA THR A 117 9.37 -5.88 -3.29
C THR A 117 10.08 -5.59 -1.98
N GLN A 118 10.23 -4.32 -1.62
CA GLN A 118 10.75 -3.91 -0.32
C GLN A 118 9.86 -4.42 0.81
N ALA A 119 8.53 -4.26 0.73
CA ALA A 119 7.59 -4.74 1.73
C ALA A 119 7.71 -6.26 1.96
N LEU A 120 7.81 -7.04 0.89
CA LEU A 120 8.01 -8.49 0.97
C LEU A 120 9.32 -8.85 1.68
N ASN A 121 10.42 -8.18 1.32
CA ASN A 121 11.72 -8.42 1.94
C ASN A 121 11.72 -8.01 3.41
N MET A 122 11.22 -6.82 3.74
CA MET A 122 11.20 -6.32 5.12
C MET A 122 10.28 -7.16 6.00
N ALA A 123 9.10 -7.56 5.51
CA ALA A 123 8.21 -8.45 6.26
C ALA A 123 8.87 -9.79 6.58
N LYS A 124 9.72 -10.32 5.69
CA LYS A 124 10.51 -11.53 5.96
C LYS A 124 11.49 -11.29 7.12
N ILE A 125 12.29 -10.22 7.06
CA ILE A 125 13.28 -9.88 8.10
C ILE A 125 12.58 -9.65 9.44
N VAL A 126 11.53 -8.82 9.45
CA VAL A 126 10.69 -8.56 10.63
C VAL A 126 10.10 -9.85 11.18
N GLY A 127 9.55 -10.72 10.32
CA GLY A 127 9.00 -12.00 10.76
C GLY A 127 10.02 -12.84 11.54
N ILE A 128 11.30 -12.78 11.15
CA ILE A 128 12.37 -13.53 11.81
C ILE A 128 12.79 -12.88 13.13
N TYR A 129 13.09 -11.57 13.11
CA TYR A 129 13.78 -10.86 14.20
C TYR A 129 12.86 -10.02 15.10
N TYR A 130 11.59 -9.83 14.73
CA TYR A 130 10.60 -9.10 15.53
C TYR A 130 9.46 -10.03 15.99
N ASP A 131 8.86 -10.82 15.09
CA ASP A 131 7.67 -11.63 15.44
C ASP A 131 8.00 -13.00 16.09
N ARG A 132 9.25 -13.51 15.97
CA ARG A 132 9.79 -14.86 16.31
C ARG A 132 9.91 -15.77 15.07
N PRO A 133 10.91 -16.68 14.96
CA PRO A 133 11.55 -17.43 16.05
C PRO A 133 12.83 -16.82 16.67
N HIS A 134 13.49 -15.88 16.01
CA HIS A 134 14.80 -15.36 16.43
C HIS A 134 14.71 -13.88 16.84
N GLN A 135 13.73 -13.59 17.69
CA GLN A 135 13.46 -12.22 18.11
C GLN A 135 14.73 -11.58 18.72
N SER A 136 15.10 -10.40 18.23
CA SER A 136 16.22 -9.60 18.73
C SER A 136 15.69 -8.41 19.51
N SER A 137 16.19 -8.20 20.73
CA SER A 137 15.81 -7.06 21.57
C SER A 137 16.14 -5.72 20.92
N GLU A 138 17.27 -5.62 20.20
CA GLU A 138 17.65 -4.39 19.47
C GLU A 138 16.71 -4.11 18.31
N VAL A 139 16.28 -5.14 17.57
CA VAL A 139 15.30 -4.98 16.48
C VAL A 139 13.94 -4.55 17.03
N VAL A 140 13.50 -5.17 18.13
CA VAL A 140 12.25 -4.82 18.83
C VAL A 140 12.30 -3.38 19.33
N GLU A 141 13.35 -2.98 20.04
CA GLU A 141 13.51 -1.62 20.55
C GLU A 141 13.56 -0.60 19.39
N ARG A 142 14.24 -0.91 18.29
CA ARG A 142 14.30 -0.01 17.13
C ARG A 142 12.93 0.18 16.47
N ILE A 143 12.11 -0.86 16.43
CA ILE A 143 10.76 -0.80 15.86
C ILE A 143 9.80 -0.07 16.82
N ASP A 144 9.87 -0.35 18.11
CA ASP A 144 8.94 0.15 19.12
C ASP A 144 9.27 1.55 19.63
N SER A 145 10.53 1.98 19.55
CA SER A 145 10.98 3.30 20.02
C SER A 145 10.34 4.48 19.28
N GLY A 146 9.59 4.23 18.19
CA GLY A 146 8.66 5.19 17.57
C GLY A 146 9.26 6.49 17.03
N SER A 147 10.57 6.68 17.20
CA SER A 147 11.26 7.95 17.10
C SER A 147 12.49 7.80 16.20
N ASP A 148 12.25 7.53 14.92
CA ASP A 148 13.27 7.78 13.91
C ASP A 148 12.81 8.89 12.98
N SER A 149 13.27 10.11 13.32
CA SER A 149 13.35 11.25 12.42
C SER A 149 14.17 10.98 11.16
N ALA A 150 14.89 9.85 11.10
CA ALA A 150 15.74 9.44 9.98
C ALA A 150 14.96 8.84 8.79
N GLY A 151 13.63 8.70 8.88
CA GLY A 151 12.77 8.35 7.74
C GLY A 151 12.77 6.87 7.37
N SER A 152 12.08 6.56 6.26
CA SER A 152 11.83 5.19 5.78
C SER A 152 13.08 4.36 5.56
N GLU A 153 14.11 4.99 5.05
CA GLU A 153 15.33 4.32 4.60
C GLU A 153 16.22 3.91 5.77
N ALA A 154 16.19 4.64 6.88
CA ALA A 154 17.01 4.31 8.04
C ALA A 154 16.62 2.97 8.66
N LEU A 155 15.31 2.72 8.84
CA LEU A 155 14.82 1.43 9.33
C LEU A 155 15.13 0.30 8.34
N VAL A 156 14.94 0.54 7.04
CA VAL A 156 15.24 -0.46 5.99
C VAL A 156 16.72 -0.81 6.00
N ASN A 157 17.60 0.19 6.02
CA ASN A 157 19.05 -0.01 6.03
C ASN A 157 19.50 -0.75 7.29
N PHE A 158 18.94 -0.38 8.45
CA PHE A 158 19.17 -1.09 9.70
C PHE A 158 18.79 -2.56 9.59
N LEU A 159 17.58 -2.89 9.14
CA LEU A 159 17.09 -4.27 9.03
C LEU A 159 17.90 -5.10 8.02
N VAL A 160 18.24 -4.51 6.87
CA VAL A 160 19.08 -5.17 5.85
C VAL A 160 20.50 -5.42 6.39
N GLN A 161 21.08 -4.46 7.09
CA GLN A 161 22.40 -4.62 7.68
C GLN A 161 22.37 -5.66 8.81
N TRP A 162 21.32 -5.66 9.63
CA TRP A 162 21.10 -6.63 10.69
C TRP A 162 21.09 -8.07 10.16
N GLU A 163 20.32 -8.33 9.09
CA GLU A 163 20.24 -9.66 8.47
C GLU A 163 21.60 -10.11 7.92
N LYS A 164 22.42 -9.19 7.39
CA LYS A 164 23.78 -9.50 6.90
C LYS A 164 24.75 -9.86 8.02
N ASP A 165 24.68 -9.13 9.13
CA ASP A 165 25.58 -9.32 10.28
C ASP A 165 25.18 -10.54 11.12
N HIS A 166 23.90 -10.93 11.04
CA HIS A 166 23.34 -12.07 11.77
C HIS A 166 22.65 -13.05 10.80
N PRO A 167 23.38 -13.65 9.83
CA PRO A 167 22.77 -14.48 8.80
C PRO A 167 22.23 -15.76 9.44
N LEU A 168 20.91 -15.82 9.59
CA LEU A 168 20.26 -17.08 9.91
C LEU A 168 20.18 -17.88 8.62
N SER A 169 20.51 -19.17 8.68
CA SER A 169 20.40 -20.07 7.53
C SER A 169 18.92 -20.28 7.15
N THR A 170 18.26 -19.26 6.60
CA THR A 170 16.97 -19.42 5.93
C THR A 170 17.21 -19.95 4.51
N SER A 171 17.87 -21.10 4.42
CA SER A 171 17.86 -21.90 3.19
C SER A 171 16.58 -22.72 3.18
N SER A 172 15.81 -22.51 2.11
CA SER A 172 14.81 -23.44 1.56
C SER A 172 13.48 -23.59 2.30
N LEU A 173 12.45 -22.92 1.79
CA LEU A 173 11.13 -23.49 1.54
C LEU A 173 10.60 -22.98 0.20
#